data_AF-A0A7Y2G1G6-F1
#
_entry.id   AF-A0A7Y2G1G6-F1
#
_cell.length_a   1.000
_cell.length_b   1.000
_cell.length_c   1.000
_cell.angle_alpha   90.00
_cell.angle_beta   90.00
_cell.angle_gamma   90.00
#
_symmetry.space_group_name_H-M   'P 1'
#
loop_
_entity.id
_entity.type
_entity.pdbx_description
1 polymer ?
#
loop_
_entity_poly.entity_id
_entity_poly.type
_entity_poly.pdbx_seq_one_letter_code
_entity_poly.pdbx_strand_id
1 'polypeptide(L)'
;MPDKPNYSQTVTRPVISDRFAKWNLVGVTLICLLLFFWIDPTGRAAEWQRFIARLHPAVVHLPIGILVVGFILSILRSLKWLTGDDTAIDLTIVLGTWFGVIAIAAGSWLGQMGGYDPDVLFRHKLAGYVVTVFAALVLYLRKRSTLEQPRNGIQYGAWVIVLGALVYGGDLGGRITHGDGFASEYAPSIARLVLGTPPEIEQRFELSSPTVTTVYDGIVAPIFSEKCTSCHGKDRGKGRLRLHTQDAIVGHKGDDPLIVPERSEESLLIQRMSLPEGHEDQMPPLLDAKPIAPADVELLKWWVDEGASFELTIADAPMPPHIRTILDAYGLGVIRRGIFALDIAPPDSNAMEALLAQGARVSPLSNGSPFLSVTCRRAADCFGEGALGALGQHVAWLDAGESDVSDTQLAELSDLPNLVRLDLSKTRIDGSGLESIKNLQYLEYLNLYGSDVDDAALSQLETLTSLAALYLWQTNVSDAAVSQLEAANPQIKINTGATSPSENE
;
A
#
# COMPACT_ATOMS: atom_id res chain seq x y z
N MET A 1 -29.05 89.12 -15.93
CA MET A 1 -28.49 87.76 -15.93
C MET A 1 -28.03 87.45 -14.51
N PRO A 2 -28.72 86.58 -13.76
CA PRO A 2 -28.15 85.98 -12.56
C PRO A 2 -27.70 84.54 -12.83
N ASP A 3 -26.68 84.15 -12.08
CA ASP A 3 -25.83 82.98 -12.23
C ASP A 3 -26.53 81.62 -12.13
N LYS A 4 -26.00 80.64 -12.88
CA LYS A 4 -26.35 79.23 -12.73
C LYS A 4 -25.75 78.67 -11.43
N PRO A 5 -26.49 77.87 -10.65
CA PRO A 5 -25.95 77.26 -9.44
C PRO A 5 -24.93 76.17 -9.81
N ASN A 6 -23.76 76.29 -9.19
CA ASN A 6 -22.67 75.32 -9.26
C ASN A 6 -23.10 74.05 -8.51
N TYR A 7 -23.31 72.94 -9.23
CA TYR A 7 -23.49 71.63 -8.60
C TYR A 7 -22.15 71.20 -8.00
N SER A 8 -22.06 71.23 -6.67
CA SER A 8 -20.93 70.67 -5.93
C SER A 8 -20.79 69.18 -6.26
N GLN A 9 -19.66 68.79 -6.84
CA GLN A 9 -19.28 67.38 -6.94
C GLN A 9 -19.20 66.81 -5.52
N THR A 10 -20.14 65.97 -5.14
CA THR A 10 -20.03 65.14 -3.94
C THR A 10 -18.86 64.19 -4.14
N VAL A 11 -17.71 64.54 -3.57
CA VAL A 11 -16.55 63.66 -3.46
C VAL A 11 -16.96 62.46 -2.61
N THR A 12 -17.31 61.35 -3.24
CA THR A 12 -17.55 60.08 -2.56
C THR A 12 -16.21 59.63 -1.96
N ARG A 13 -16.10 59.71 -0.62
CA ARG A 13 -14.91 59.22 0.08
C ARG A 13 -14.84 57.69 -0.09
N PRO A 14 -13.67 57.12 -0.40
CA PRO A 14 -13.54 55.67 -0.48
C PRO A 14 -13.87 55.06 0.88
N VAL A 15 -14.67 53.99 0.89
CA VAL A 15 -15.11 53.29 2.11
C VAL A 15 -13.91 52.79 2.93
N ILE A 16 -12.84 52.38 2.25
CA ILE A 16 -11.57 51.99 2.86
C ILE A 16 -10.49 53.01 2.50
N SER A 17 -9.94 53.69 3.51
CA SER A 17 -8.90 54.71 3.38
C SER A 17 -7.48 54.12 3.43
N ASP A 18 -6.48 54.86 2.93
CA ASP A 18 -5.05 54.49 3.04
C ASP A 18 -4.61 54.32 4.50
N ARG A 19 -5.10 55.21 5.39
CA ARG A 19 -4.87 55.08 6.84
C ARG A 19 -5.42 53.76 7.38
N PHE A 20 -6.62 53.38 6.98
CA PHE A 20 -7.21 52.11 7.40
C PHE A 20 -6.38 50.93 6.90
N ALA A 21 -5.98 50.91 5.62
CA ALA A 21 -5.19 49.82 5.05
C ALA A 21 -3.83 49.63 5.76
N LYS A 22 -3.16 50.74 6.11
CA LYS A 22 -1.93 50.70 6.92
C LYS A 22 -2.18 50.08 8.29
N TRP A 23 -3.21 50.52 9.00
CA TRP A 23 -3.53 49.99 10.33
C TRP A 23 -4.05 48.54 10.29
N ASN A 24 -4.72 48.12 9.21
CA ASN A 24 -5.10 46.74 8.99
C ASN A 24 -3.86 45.84 8.88
N LEU A 25 -2.88 46.22 8.06
CA LEU A 25 -1.62 45.48 7.93
C LEU A 25 -0.88 45.38 9.27
N VAL A 26 -0.74 46.50 9.99
CA VAL A 26 -0.07 46.52 11.30
C VAL A 26 -0.82 45.64 12.31
N GLY A 27 -2.14 45.80 12.42
CA GLY A 27 -2.97 45.05 13.36
C GLY A 27 -2.95 43.55 13.11
N VAL A 28 -3.17 43.13 11.85
CA VAL A 28 -3.12 41.71 11.46
C VAL A 28 -1.74 41.12 11.75
N THR A 29 -0.65 41.83 11.40
CA THR A 29 0.71 41.34 11.63
C THR A 29 1.01 41.18 13.12
N LEU A 30 0.66 42.16 13.94
CA LEU A 30 0.88 42.09 15.39
C LEU A 30 0.08 40.96 16.05
N ILE A 31 -1.18 40.77 15.64
CA ILE A 31 -2.01 39.67 16.16
C ILE A 31 -1.43 38.32 15.71
N CYS A 32 -1.02 38.18 14.45
CA CYS A 32 -0.37 36.96 13.96
C CYS A 32 0.92 36.65 14.73
N LEU A 33 1.78 37.65 15.00
CA LEU A 33 2.98 37.45 15.81
C LEU A 33 2.63 37.04 17.25
N LEU A 34 1.61 37.66 17.85
CA LEU A 34 1.13 37.27 19.17
C LEU A 34 0.64 35.81 19.15
N LEU A 35 -0.20 35.41 18.20
CA LEU A 35 -0.67 34.03 18.08
C LEU A 35 0.48 33.04 17.88
N PHE A 36 1.51 33.42 17.12
CA PHE A 36 2.68 32.59 16.86
C PHE A 36 3.53 32.34 18.11
N PHE A 37 3.78 33.36 18.93
CA PHE A 37 4.64 33.24 20.11
C PHE A 37 3.90 32.86 21.40
N TRP A 38 2.60 33.12 21.50
CA TRP A 38 1.84 33.02 22.76
C TRP A 38 0.95 31.78 22.86
N ILE A 39 0.61 31.13 21.74
CA ILE A 39 -0.12 29.86 21.73
C ILE A 39 0.89 28.71 21.74
N ASP A 40 1.22 28.22 22.94
CA ASP A 40 2.12 27.08 23.15
C ASP A 40 1.56 25.80 22.50
N PRO A 41 2.27 25.13 21.57
CA PRO A 41 1.82 23.90 20.93
C PRO A 41 1.67 22.70 21.89
N THR A 42 2.24 22.75 23.09
CA THR A 42 2.14 21.70 24.12
C THR A 42 1.17 22.03 25.26
N GLY A 43 0.56 23.22 25.21
CA GLY A 43 -0.42 23.65 26.19
C GLY A 43 -1.75 22.91 26.09
N ARG A 44 -2.48 22.82 27.20
CA ARG A 44 -3.86 22.28 27.19
C ARG A 44 -4.84 23.41 26.87
N ALA A 45 -5.57 23.28 25.76
CA ALA A 45 -6.68 24.16 25.44
C ALA A 45 -7.81 24.06 26.50
N ALA A 46 -8.36 25.20 26.91
CA ALA A 46 -9.58 25.32 27.71
C ALA A 46 -10.79 24.75 26.94
N GLU A 47 -11.88 24.40 27.63
CA GLU A 47 -13.04 23.74 27.00
C GLU A 47 -13.64 24.55 25.83
N TRP A 48 -13.85 25.85 26.02
CA TRP A 48 -14.36 26.72 24.96
C TRP A 48 -13.37 26.84 23.79
N GLN A 49 -12.06 26.78 24.04
CA GLN A 49 -11.04 26.79 22.99
C GLN A 49 -11.09 25.51 22.16
N ARG A 50 -11.35 24.35 22.78
CA ARG A 50 -11.54 23.07 22.06
C ARG A 50 -12.77 23.11 21.16
N PHE A 51 -13.87 23.71 21.62
CA PHE A 51 -15.06 23.90 20.78
C PHE A 51 -14.73 24.72 19.53
N ILE A 52 -14.08 25.88 19.69
CA ILE A 52 -13.68 26.73 18.56
C ILE A 52 -12.63 26.06 17.67
N ALA A 53 -11.69 25.31 18.26
CA ALA A 53 -10.69 24.56 17.52
C ALA A 53 -11.31 23.57 16.52
N ARG A 54 -12.39 22.89 16.91
CA ARG A 54 -13.13 21.97 16.02
C ARG A 54 -13.83 22.66 14.86
N LEU A 55 -14.07 23.97 14.95
CA LEU A 55 -14.62 24.76 13.86
C LEU A 55 -13.55 25.18 12.84
N HIS A 56 -12.26 24.93 13.07
CA HIS A 56 -11.19 25.33 12.15
C HIS A 56 -11.46 24.88 10.69
N PRO A 57 -11.84 23.61 10.40
CA PRO A 57 -12.17 23.21 9.03
C PRO A 57 -13.33 24.00 8.44
N ALA A 58 -14.32 24.43 9.22
CA ALA A 58 -15.41 25.29 8.71
C ALA A 58 -14.94 26.73 8.48
N VAL A 59 -14.18 27.28 9.43
CA VAL A 59 -13.71 28.67 9.40
C VAL A 59 -12.70 28.90 8.28
N VAL A 60 -11.85 27.92 7.96
CA VAL A 60 -10.81 28.08 6.93
C VAL A 60 -11.38 28.26 5.51
N HIS A 61 -12.60 27.78 5.23
CA HIS A 61 -13.24 27.99 3.93
C HIS A 61 -13.61 29.45 3.67
N LEU A 62 -13.88 30.23 4.73
CA LEU A 62 -14.24 31.65 4.63
C LEU A 62 -13.11 32.50 4.03
N PRO A 63 -11.90 32.58 4.64
CA PRO A 63 -10.83 33.38 4.07
C PRO A 63 -10.38 32.87 2.70
N ILE A 64 -10.39 31.54 2.47
CA ILE A 64 -10.04 30.96 1.15
C ILE A 64 -10.99 31.50 0.07
N GLY A 65 -12.30 31.28 0.23
CA GLY A 65 -13.29 31.68 -0.76
C GLY A 65 -13.32 33.20 -0.97
N ILE A 66 -13.28 33.98 0.12
CA ILE A 66 -13.32 35.45 0.07
C ILE A 66 -12.09 36.01 -0.65
N LEU A 67 -10.88 35.50 -0.36
CA LEU A 67 -9.66 35.99 -1.00
C LEU A 67 -9.55 35.58 -2.47
N VAL A 68 -10.01 34.37 -2.84
CA VAL A 68 -10.10 33.94 -4.25
C VAL A 68 -11.06 34.85 -5.02
N VAL A 69 -12.23 35.16 -4.46
CA VAL A 69 -13.16 36.13 -5.06
C VAL A 69 -12.51 37.51 -5.19
N GLY A 70 -11.81 38.00 -4.17
CA GLY A 70 -11.08 39.27 -4.22
C GLY A 70 -10.01 39.34 -5.32
N PHE A 71 -9.30 38.22 -5.55
CA PHE A 71 -8.34 38.09 -6.63
C PHE A 71 -9.01 38.10 -8.01
N ILE A 72 -10.08 37.33 -8.19
CA ILE A 72 -10.86 37.30 -9.45
C ILE A 72 -11.39 38.70 -9.76
N LEU A 73 -11.99 39.39 -8.80
CA LEU A 73 -12.46 40.77 -8.97
C LEU A 73 -11.31 41.72 -9.35
N SER A 74 -10.12 41.53 -8.78
CA SER A 74 -8.91 42.30 -9.13
C SER A 74 -8.50 42.08 -10.59
N ILE A 75 -8.54 40.83 -11.09
CA ILE A 75 -8.28 40.52 -12.50
C ILE A 75 -9.34 41.15 -13.40
N LEU A 76 -10.62 40.92 -13.12
CA LEU A 76 -11.74 41.42 -13.92
C LEU A 76 -11.70 42.96 -14.02
N ARG A 77 -11.30 43.62 -12.92
CA ARG A 77 -11.04 45.06 -12.90
C ARG A 77 -9.87 45.45 -13.81
N SER A 78 -8.78 44.70 -13.78
CA SER A 78 -7.61 44.94 -14.65
C SER A 78 -7.91 44.73 -16.14
N LEU A 79 -8.82 43.80 -16.46
CA LEU A 79 -9.33 43.54 -17.82
C LEU A 79 -10.41 44.54 -18.25
N LYS A 80 -10.77 45.51 -17.39
CA LYS A 80 -11.84 46.50 -17.59
C LYS A 80 -13.23 45.90 -17.79
N TRP A 81 -13.47 44.68 -17.31
CA TRP A 81 -14.78 44.01 -17.38
C TRP A 81 -15.74 44.50 -16.28
N LEU A 82 -15.21 45.09 -15.20
CA LEU A 82 -15.99 45.66 -14.10
C LEU A 82 -15.91 47.19 -14.08
N THR A 83 -17.06 47.85 -14.19
CA THR A 83 -17.25 49.29 -13.98
C THR A 83 -17.76 49.53 -12.56
N GLY A 84 -17.27 50.56 -11.86
CA GLY A 84 -17.56 50.78 -10.44
C GLY A 84 -16.33 51.21 -9.64
N ASP A 85 -16.43 51.25 -8.32
CA ASP A 85 -15.30 51.52 -7.44
C ASP A 85 -14.61 50.22 -6.98
N ASP A 86 -13.47 50.34 -6.32
CA ASP A 86 -12.68 49.19 -5.85
C ASP A 86 -13.15 48.67 -4.48
N THR A 87 -14.27 49.19 -3.95
CA THR A 87 -14.74 48.94 -2.58
C THR A 87 -15.01 47.46 -2.33
N ALA A 88 -15.61 46.75 -3.30
CA ALA A 88 -15.87 45.32 -3.18
C ALA A 88 -14.57 44.49 -3.07
N ILE A 89 -13.56 44.83 -3.88
CA ILE A 89 -12.24 44.17 -3.83
C ILE A 89 -11.60 44.41 -2.47
N ASP A 90 -11.60 45.65 -2.01
CA ASP A 90 -10.95 46.00 -0.75
C ASP A 90 -11.68 45.37 0.46
N LEU A 91 -13.01 45.27 0.42
CA LEU A 91 -13.80 44.61 1.46
C LEU A 91 -13.51 43.10 1.53
N THR A 92 -13.41 42.43 0.37
CA THR A 92 -13.04 41.00 0.35
C THR A 92 -11.66 40.78 0.98
N ILE A 93 -10.67 41.62 0.69
CA ILE A 93 -9.34 41.47 1.29
C ILE A 93 -9.39 41.71 2.81
N VAL A 94 -10.11 42.75 3.28
CA VAL A 94 -10.27 43.01 4.72
C VAL A 94 -10.92 41.81 5.42
N LEU A 95 -12.07 41.35 4.93
CA LEU A 95 -12.77 40.21 5.51
C LEU A 95 -11.90 38.95 5.48
N GLY A 96 -11.23 38.68 4.35
CA GLY A 96 -10.31 37.56 4.20
C GLY A 96 -9.17 37.59 5.22
N THR A 97 -8.58 38.76 5.49
CA THR A 97 -7.51 38.88 6.50
C THR A 97 -8.00 38.60 7.91
N TRP A 98 -9.16 39.12 8.31
CA TRP A 98 -9.68 38.91 9.67
C TRP A 98 -10.22 37.50 9.89
N PHE A 99 -10.89 36.90 8.90
CA PHE A 99 -11.23 35.48 8.97
C PHE A 99 -9.99 34.59 8.94
N GLY A 100 -8.91 34.99 8.26
CA GLY A 100 -7.60 34.34 8.31
C GLY A 100 -7.01 34.31 9.72
N VAL A 101 -7.05 35.45 10.44
CA VAL A 101 -6.63 35.52 11.85
C VAL A 101 -7.43 34.55 12.74
N ILE A 102 -8.76 34.50 12.55
CA ILE A 102 -9.63 33.58 13.31
C ILE A 102 -9.28 32.12 12.97
N ALA A 103 -9.06 31.81 11.69
CA ALA A 103 -8.66 30.47 11.25
C ALA A 103 -7.31 30.05 11.86
N ILE A 104 -6.33 30.95 11.91
CA ILE A 104 -5.01 30.71 12.55
C ILE A 104 -5.17 30.42 14.03
N ALA A 105 -5.99 31.21 14.76
CA ALA A 105 -6.23 30.99 16.18
C ALA A 105 -6.89 29.63 16.42
N ALA A 106 -7.98 29.32 15.70
CA ALA A 106 -8.68 28.04 15.78
C ALA A 106 -7.76 26.85 15.42
N GLY A 107 -6.94 26.97 14.37
CA GLY A 107 -6.01 25.93 13.93
C GLY A 107 -4.85 25.73 14.90
N SER A 108 -4.41 26.79 15.58
CA SER A 108 -3.35 26.70 16.59
C SER A 108 -3.83 25.94 17.83
N TRP A 109 -5.08 26.16 18.26
CA TRP A 109 -5.71 25.35 19.32
C TRP A 109 -6.03 23.92 18.87
N LEU A 110 -6.42 23.72 17.61
CA LEU A 110 -6.62 22.37 17.05
C LEU A 110 -5.32 21.57 17.10
N GLY A 111 -4.19 22.18 16.71
CA GLY A 111 -2.88 21.55 16.79
C GLY A 111 -2.41 21.19 18.21
N GLN A 112 -2.95 21.81 19.26
CA GLN A 112 -2.64 21.46 20.66
C GLN A 112 -3.29 20.15 21.11
N MET A 113 -4.31 19.66 20.40
CA MET A 113 -4.95 18.38 20.72
C MET A 113 -4.04 17.18 20.40
N GLY A 114 -2.85 17.43 19.83
CA GLY A 114 -1.97 16.38 19.32
C GLY A 114 -2.60 15.70 18.12
N GLY A 115 -1.94 14.68 17.56
CA GLY A 115 -2.53 13.98 16.41
C GLY A 115 -1.73 14.08 15.12
N TYR A 116 -0.85 15.08 15.00
CA TYR A 116 -0.34 15.51 13.70
C TYR A 116 1.19 15.45 13.63
N ASP A 117 1.71 15.19 12.43
CA ASP A 117 3.14 15.31 12.14
C ASP A 117 3.63 16.74 12.44
N PRO A 118 4.66 16.92 13.31
CA PRO A 118 5.12 18.25 13.72
C PRO A 118 5.61 19.13 12.57
N ASP A 119 6.27 18.56 11.56
CA ASP A 119 6.87 19.28 10.45
C ASP A 119 5.81 19.69 9.41
N VAL A 120 4.86 18.79 9.12
CA VAL A 120 3.70 19.09 8.27
C VAL A 120 2.81 20.13 8.94
N LEU A 121 2.52 19.96 10.24
CA LEU A 121 1.73 20.91 11.03
C LEU A 121 2.39 22.29 11.07
N PHE A 122 3.70 22.36 11.28
CA PHE A 122 4.43 23.63 11.30
C PHE A 122 4.36 24.34 9.95
N ARG A 123 4.61 23.62 8.85
CA ARG A 123 4.52 24.19 7.49
C ARG A 123 3.10 24.62 7.14
N HIS A 124 2.08 23.87 7.56
CA HIS A 124 0.68 24.22 7.34
C HIS A 124 0.30 25.50 8.10
N LYS A 125 0.71 25.60 9.37
CA LYS A 125 0.56 26.82 10.17
C LYS A 125 1.24 28.00 9.49
N LEU A 126 2.48 27.85 9.06
CA LEU A 126 3.25 28.89 8.37
C LEU A 126 2.53 29.37 7.09
N ALA A 127 1.97 28.45 6.30
CA ALA A 127 1.18 28.81 5.12
C ALA A 127 -0.03 29.70 5.48
N GLY A 128 -0.76 29.38 6.56
CA GLY A 128 -1.85 30.22 7.07
C GLY A 128 -1.41 31.64 7.46
N TYR A 129 -0.27 31.76 8.15
CA TYR A 129 0.33 33.07 8.48
C TYR A 129 0.72 33.86 7.23
N VAL A 130 1.36 33.20 6.25
CA VAL A 130 1.76 33.83 4.98
C VAL A 130 0.53 34.35 4.23
N VAL A 131 -0.51 33.54 4.04
CA VAL A 131 -1.76 33.95 3.37
C VAL A 131 -2.34 35.20 4.04
N THR A 132 -2.45 35.19 5.36
CA THR A 132 -3.12 36.24 6.13
C THR A 132 -2.35 37.56 6.12
N VAL A 133 -1.03 37.52 6.32
CA VAL A 133 -0.17 38.72 6.33
C VAL A 133 0.01 39.28 4.92
N PHE A 134 0.24 38.43 3.92
CA PHE A 134 0.38 38.91 2.54
C PHE A 134 -0.93 39.42 1.95
N ALA A 135 -2.09 38.87 2.33
CA ALA A 135 -3.38 39.47 1.96
C ALA A 135 -3.53 40.89 2.55
N ALA A 136 -3.13 41.12 3.79
CA ALA A 136 -3.14 42.46 4.38
C ALA A 136 -2.14 43.40 3.67
N LEU A 137 -1.00 42.87 3.23
CA LEU A 137 -0.01 43.60 2.43
C LEU A 137 -0.57 43.99 1.06
N VAL A 138 -1.33 43.11 0.41
CA VAL A 138 -2.02 43.42 -0.86
C VAL A 138 -2.93 44.63 -0.69
N LEU A 139 -3.77 44.68 0.36
CA LEU A 139 -4.64 45.83 0.62
C LEU A 139 -3.85 47.12 0.82
N TYR A 140 -2.76 47.05 1.58
CA TYR A 140 -1.88 48.19 1.82
C TYR A 140 -1.24 48.70 0.52
N LEU A 141 -0.69 47.80 -0.30
CA LEU A 141 -0.07 48.15 -1.58
C LEU A 141 -1.09 48.76 -2.56
N ARG A 142 -2.33 48.23 -2.59
CA ARG A 142 -3.43 48.76 -3.39
C ARG A 142 -3.79 50.20 -3.03
N LYS A 143 -3.93 50.50 -1.73
CA LYS A 143 -4.31 51.85 -1.29
C LYS A 143 -3.19 52.86 -1.38
N ARG A 144 -1.94 52.40 -1.21
CA ARG A 144 -0.75 53.24 -1.37
C ARG A 144 -0.39 53.52 -2.83
N SER A 145 -0.98 52.82 -3.81
CA SER A 145 -0.63 52.94 -5.24
C SER A 145 -1.10 54.25 -5.92
N THR A 146 -1.50 55.26 -5.16
CA THR A 146 -1.80 56.59 -5.69
C THR A 146 -0.51 57.41 -5.74
N LEU A 147 0.11 57.46 -6.93
CA LEU A 147 0.87 58.56 -7.55
C LEU A 147 1.72 58.01 -8.72
N GLU A 148 1.22 58.21 -9.95
CA GLU A 148 1.97 58.32 -11.22
C GLU A 148 2.86 57.17 -11.75
N GLN A 149 3.02 56.01 -11.08
CA GLN A 149 3.70 54.85 -11.68
C GLN A 149 2.99 53.51 -11.43
N PRO A 150 2.89 52.63 -12.45
CA PRO A 150 2.21 51.35 -12.34
C PRO A 150 3.10 50.35 -11.58
N ARG A 151 3.07 50.39 -10.24
CA ARG A 151 3.67 49.35 -9.38
C ARG A 151 2.80 48.07 -9.30
N ASN A 152 2.05 47.80 -10.35
CA ASN A 152 1.15 46.65 -10.49
C ASN A 152 1.89 45.32 -10.25
N GLY A 153 3.17 45.24 -10.66
CA GLY A 153 3.98 44.02 -10.50
C GLY A 153 4.17 43.58 -9.04
N ILE A 154 4.37 44.50 -8.10
CA ILE A 154 4.57 44.14 -6.67
C ILE A 154 3.25 43.67 -6.06
N GLN A 155 2.14 44.33 -6.39
CA GLN A 155 0.81 43.93 -5.93
C GLN A 155 0.42 42.55 -6.48
N TYR A 156 0.64 42.29 -7.77
CA TYR A 156 0.39 40.98 -8.37
C TYR A 156 1.35 39.91 -7.82
N GLY A 157 2.61 40.26 -7.55
CA GLY A 157 3.54 39.38 -6.86
C GLY A 157 3.05 38.97 -5.47
N ALA A 158 2.49 39.91 -4.69
CA ALA A 158 1.89 39.61 -3.39
C ALA A 158 0.65 38.71 -3.53
N TRP A 159 -0.18 38.90 -4.56
CA TRP A 159 -1.29 37.98 -4.87
C TRP A 159 -0.81 36.57 -5.24
N VAL A 160 0.26 36.45 -6.04
CA VAL A 160 0.85 35.15 -6.40
C VAL A 160 1.34 34.43 -5.15
N ILE A 161 1.95 35.14 -4.19
CA ILE A 161 2.36 34.56 -2.90
C ILE A 161 1.14 34.07 -2.11
N VAL A 162 0.06 34.86 -2.04
CA VAL A 162 -1.19 34.46 -1.37
C VAL A 162 -1.78 33.20 -2.00
N LEU A 163 -1.91 33.15 -3.33
CA LEU A 163 -2.48 32.00 -4.04
C LEU A 163 -1.59 30.76 -3.94
N GLY A 164 -0.27 30.91 -4.07
CA GLY A 164 0.68 29.82 -3.89
C GLY A 164 0.62 29.25 -2.47
N ALA A 165 0.56 30.11 -1.46
CA ALA A 165 0.41 29.70 -0.07
C ALA A 165 -0.95 29.05 0.23
N LEU A 166 -2.03 29.47 -0.44
CA LEU A 166 -3.34 28.82 -0.35
C LEU A 166 -3.31 27.39 -0.92
N VAL A 167 -2.70 27.20 -2.10
CA VAL A 167 -2.56 25.87 -2.72
C VAL A 167 -1.68 24.98 -1.85
N TYR A 168 -0.51 25.48 -1.44
CA TYR A 168 0.42 24.75 -0.58
C TYR A 168 -0.18 24.41 0.79
N GLY A 169 -0.85 25.37 1.43
CA GLY A 169 -1.55 25.15 2.68
C GLY A 169 -2.69 24.15 2.57
N GLY A 170 -3.41 24.14 1.44
CA GLY A 170 -4.45 23.17 1.12
C GLY A 170 -3.91 21.74 0.97
N ASP A 171 -2.79 21.56 0.26
CA ASP A 171 -2.09 20.27 0.15
C ASP A 171 -1.68 19.76 1.53
N LEU A 172 -0.98 20.58 2.32
CA LEU A 172 -0.59 20.20 3.68
C LEU A 172 -1.78 19.91 4.59
N GLY A 173 -2.89 20.65 4.44
CA GLY A 173 -4.14 20.38 5.15
C GLY A 173 -4.73 19.02 4.79
N GLY A 174 -4.72 18.66 3.50
CA GLY A 174 -5.11 17.33 3.03
C GLY A 174 -4.21 16.23 3.57
N ARG A 175 -2.89 16.45 3.64
CA ARG A 175 -1.95 15.48 4.25
C ARG A 175 -2.24 15.24 5.72
N ILE A 176 -2.59 16.31 6.45
CA ILE A 176 -2.94 16.24 7.87
C ILE A 176 -4.21 15.41 8.10
N THR A 177 -5.21 15.49 7.21
CA THR A 177 -6.52 14.83 7.42
C THR A 177 -6.69 13.50 6.68
N HIS A 178 -5.96 13.29 5.59
CA HIS A 178 -6.16 12.16 4.67
C HIS A 178 -4.87 11.39 4.37
N GLY A 179 -3.71 11.83 4.88
CA GLY A 179 -2.42 11.20 4.62
C GLY A 179 -1.70 11.76 3.39
N ASP A 180 -0.44 11.37 3.24
CA ASP A 180 0.39 11.84 2.14
C ASP A 180 -0.18 11.45 0.77
N GLY A 181 0.03 12.31 -0.23
CA GLY A 181 -0.38 12.04 -1.61
C GLY A 181 -1.84 12.36 -1.96
N PHE A 182 -2.70 12.65 -0.97
CA PHE A 182 -4.14 12.86 -1.16
C PHE A 182 -4.50 13.88 -2.26
N ALA A 183 -3.90 15.08 -2.25
CA ALA A 183 -4.21 16.11 -3.25
C ALA A 183 -3.59 15.81 -4.63
N SER A 184 -2.52 15.01 -4.66
CA SER A 184 -1.78 14.66 -5.88
C SER A 184 -2.29 13.39 -6.56
N GLU A 185 -3.06 12.53 -5.87
CA GLU A 185 -3.50 11.21 -6.32
C GLU A 185 -4.21 11.27 -7.68
N TYR A 186 -5.10 12.24 -7.86
CA TYR A 186 -5.84 12.48 -9.10
C TYR A 186 -5.39 13.75 -9.84
N ALA A 187 -4.22 14.28 -9.51
CA ALA A 187 -3.75 15.53 -10.09
C ALA A 187 -3.48 15.35 -11.60
N PRO A 188 -4.05 16.20 -12.48
CA PRO A 188 -3.70 16.22 -13.88
C PRO A 188 -2.22 16.58 -14.07
N SER A 189 -1.63 16.22 -15.20
CA SER A 189 -0.20 16.36 -15.49
C SER A 189 0.37 17.75 -15.21
N ILE A 190 -0.41 18.81 -15.45
CA ILE A 190 -0.02 20.20 -15.17
C ILE A 190 0.06 20.47 -13.66
N ALA A 191 -0.85 19.91 -12.85
CA ALA A 191 -0.88 20.10 -11.41
C ALA A 191 0.22 19.32 -10.67
N ARG A 192 0.68 18.19 -11.24
CA ARG A 192 1.81 17.40 -10.70
C ARG A 192 3.14 18.16 -10.66
N LEU A 193 3.31 19.15 -11.53
CA LEU A 193 4.51 20.00 -11.52
C LEU A 193 4.61 20.88 -10.26
N VAL A 194 3.47 21.16 -9.62
CA VAL A 194 3.37 22.05 -8.46
C VAL A 194 3.15 21.28 -7.16
N LEU A 195 2.30 20.25 -7.20
CA LEU A 195 1.97 19.41 -6.02
C LEU A 195 2.96 18.26 -5.80
N GLY A 196 3.86 18.02 -6.76
CA GLY A 196 4.68 16.82 -6.81
C GLY A 196 3.99 15.69 -7.58
N THR A 197 4.76 14.72 -8.04
CA THR A 197 4.19 13.44 -8.48
C THR A 197 3.54 12.78 -7.27
N PRO A 198 2.30 12.27 -7.37
CA PRO A 198 1.82 11.36 -6.35
C PRO A 198 2.88 10.25 -6.18
N PRO A 199 3.07 9.72 -4.96
CA PRO A 199 3.73 8.43 -4.85
C PRO A 199 3.06 7.50 -5.86
N GLU A 200 3.85 6.67 -6.54
CA GLU A 200 3.29 5.62 -7.39
C GLU A 200 2.15 4.96 -6.63
N ILE A 201 1.08 4.55 -7.32
CA ILE A 201 0.08 3.70 -6.68
C ILE A 201 0.84 2.41 -6.36
N GLU A 202 1.52 2.40 -5.21
CA GLU A 202 2.01 1.20 -4.58
C GLU A 202 0.75 0.37 -4.46
N GLN A 203 0.76 -0.79 -5.13
CA GLN A 203 -0.20 -1.81 -4.82
C GLN A 203 -0.24 -1.88 -3.30
N ARG A 204 -1.42 -1.67 -2.71
CA ARG A 204 -1.63 -1.60 -1.25
C ARG A 204 -0.93 -2.77 -0.52
N PHE A 205 -0.71 -3.85 -1.26
CA PHE A 205 0.05 -5.02 -0.88
C PHE A 205 1.13 -5.29 -1.94
N GLU A 206 2.40 -5.37 -1.52
CA GLU A 206 3.53 -5.68 -2.41
C GLU A 206 3.72 -7.20 -2.50
N LEU A 207 2.95 -7.85 -3.39
CA LEU A 207 2.98 -9.32 -3.58
C LEU A 207 3.74 -9.74 -4.83
N SER A 208 4.59 -8.86 -5.37
CA SER A 208 5.37 -9.04 -6.60
C SER A 208 6.39 -10.17 -6.52
N SER A 209 6.80 -10.58 -5.31
CA SER A 209 7.73 -11.71 -5.08
C SER A 209 7.27 -12.56 -3.90
N PRO A 210 6.20 -13.36 -4.04
CA PRO A 210 5.54 -14.02 -2.90
C PRO A 210 6.39 -15.11 -2.22
N THR A 211 7.48 -15.56 -2.86
CA THR A 211 8.49 -16.48 -2.28
C THR A 211 9.46 -15.78 -1.31
N VAL A 212 9.63 -14.45 -1.43
CA VAL A 212 10.57 -13.68 -0.58
C VAL A 212 9.81 -12.72 0.33
N THR A 213 8.65 -12.22 -0.09
CA THR A 213 7.83 -11.34 0.73
C THR A 213 7.09 -12.16 1.80
N THR A 214 7.20 -11.71 3.05
CA THR A 214 6.49 -12.29 4.18
C THR A 214 5.02 -11.84 4.18
N VAL A 215 4.14 -12.65 4.77
CA VAL A 215 2.73 -12.26 5.01
C VAL A 215 2.70 -10.96 5.81
N TYR A 216 3.62 -10.79 6.75
CA TYR A 216 3.69 -9.57 7.53
C TYR A 216 4.03 -8.35 6.64
N ASP A 217 5.13 -8.38 5.90
CA ASP A 217 5.59 -7.22 5.12
C ASP A 217 4.66 -6.91 3.95
N GLY A 218 4.14 -7.94 3.28
CA GLY A 218 3.30 -7.79 2.10
C GLY A 218 1.83 -7.48 2.40
N ILE A 219 1.30 -7.87 3.57
CA ILE A 219 -0.15 -7.78 3.90
C ILE A 219 -0.41 -7.03 5.19
N VAL A 220 0.22 -7.42 6.31
CA VAL A 220 -0.09 -6.89 7.65
C VAL A 220 0.48 -5.48 7.86
N ALA A 221 1.74 -5.27 7.52
CA ALA A 221 2.43 -4.00 7.72
C ALA A 221 1.78 -2.84 6.94
N PRO A 222 1.31 -3.01 5.69
CA PRO A 222 0.53 -1.99 5.00
C PRO A 222 -0.78 -1.63 5.71
N ILE A 223 -1.51 -2.63 6.24
CA ILE A 223 -2.74 -2.39 7.01
C ILE A 223 -2.43 -1.57 8.27
N PHE A 224 -1.39 -1.95 9.02
CA PHE A 224 -0.96 -1.19 10.20
C PHE A 224 -0.51 0.21 9.84
N SER A 225 0.28 0.37 8.77
CA SER A 225 0.75 1.66 8.28
C SER A 225 -0.43 2.59 7.98
N GLU A 226 -1.40 2.12 7.20
CA GLU A 226 -2.53 2.93 6.75
C GLU A 226 -3.54 3.22 7.86
N LYS A 227 -3.88 2.22 8.68
CA LYS A 227 -5.01 2.31 9.62
C LYS A 227 -4.61 2.59 11.07
N CYS A 228 -3.37 2.28 11.45
CA CYS A 228 -2.98 2.24 12.86
C CYS A 228 -1.86 3.22 13.21
N THR A 229 -0.87 3.40 12.34
CA THR A 229 0.33 4.19 12.68
C THR A 229 0.05 5.67 12.88
N SER A 230 -1.03 6.21 12.30
CA SER A 230 -1.45 7.58 12.58
C SER A 230 -1.55 7.81 14.08
N CYS A 231 -2.19 6.90 14.84
CA CYS A 231 -2.35 6.99 16.30
C CYS A 231 -1.34 6.17 17.10
N HIS A 232 -0.75 5.12 16.51
CA HIS A 232 0.18 4.17 17.15
C HIS A 232 1.60 4.18 16.53
N GLY A 233 2.03 5.32 16.00
CA GLY A 233 3.36 5.51 15.40
C GLY A 233 4.49 5.81 16.40
N LYS A 234 5.68 6.13 15.85
CA LYS A 234 6.93 6.38 16.59
C LYS A 234 6.84 7.51 17.63
N ASP A 235 6.07 8.56 17.32
CA ASP A 235 6.09 9.84 18.04
C ASP A 235 5.04 9.98 19.15
N ARG A 236 4.38 8.89 19.53
CA ARG A 236 3.19 8.91 20.41
C ARG A 236 3.50 8.84 21.92
N GLY A 237 4.66 9.32 22.36
CA GLY A 237 5.05 9.39 23.78
C GLY A 237 5.57 8.06 24.36
N LYS A 238 6.18 8.10 25.55
CA LYS A 238 6.67 6.90 26.27
C LYS A 238 5.48 6.20 26.95
N GLY A 239 5.35 4.87 26.76
CA GLY A 239 4.34 4.04 27.42
C GLY A 239 3.01 3.88 26.67
N ARG A 240 2.89 4.35 25.43
CA ARG A 240 1.72 4.08 24.56
C ARG A 240 2.01 2.93 23.59
N LEU A 241 0.97 2.21 23.19
CA LEU A 241 1.04 1.14 22.18
C LEU A 241 1.60 1.68 20.86
N ARG A 242 2.54 0.93 20.27
CA ARG A 242 3.21 1.26 19.01
C ARG A 242 3.11 0.08 18.04
N LEU A 243 2.72 0.35 16.80
CA LEU A 243 2.46 -0.65 15.75
C LEU A 243 3.31 -0.44 14.48
N HIS A 244 4.17 0.58 14.47
CA HIS A 244 5.02 0.92 13.32
C HIS A 244 6.21 -0.03 13.06
N THR A 245 6.57 -0.91 14.00
CA THR A 245 7.70 -1.85 13.86
C THR A 245 7.40 -3.17 14.54
N GLN A 246 8.00 -4.26 14.06
CA GLN A 246 7.85 -5.60 14.64
C GLN A 246 8.26 -5.62 16.13
N ASP A 247 9.42 -5.04 16.45
CA ASP A 247 9.90 -4.89 17.85
C ASP A 247 8.90 -4.17 18.76
N ALA A 248 8.15 -3.21 18.22
CA ALA A 248 7.17 -2.46 18.99
C ALA A 248 5.89 -3.26 19.26
N ILE A 249 5.50 -4.12 18.33
CA ILE A 249 4.38 -5.05 18.46
C ILE A 249 4.70 -6.11 19.51
N VAL A 250 5.87 -6.76 19.37
CA VAL A 250 6.34 -7.80 20.31
C VAL A 250 6.65 -7.21 21.69
N GLY A 251 7.21 -5.99 21.72
CA GLY A 251 7.59 -5.28 22.94
C GLY A 251 6.44 -4.62 23.70
N HIS A 252 5.18 -4.95 23.39
CA HIS A 252 4.01 -4.42 24.10
C HIS A 252 4.07 -4.72 25.61
N LYS A 253 3.78 -3.69 26.43
CA LYS A 253 3.77 -3.78 27.90
C LYS A 253 2.42 -3.34 28.46
N GLY A 254 1.37 -4.11 28.15
CA GLY A 254 0.04 -3.99 28.74
C GLY A 254 -0.28 -5.18 29.65
N ASP A 255 -1.38 -5.09 30.38
CA ASP A 255 -1.85 -6.15 31.27
C ASP A 255 -2.34 -7.37 30.48
N ASP A 256 -2.96 -7.13 29.32
CA ASP A 256 -3.43 -8.16 28.39
C ASP A 256 -2.47 -8.32 27.19
N PRO A 257 -2.30 -9.54 26.65
CA PRO A 257 -1.48 -9.76 25.47
C PRO A 257 -2.10 -9.08 24.23
N LEU A 258 -1.29 -8.29 23.52
CA LEU A 258 -1.73 -7.59 22.32
C LEU A 258 -2.13 -8.56 21.19
N ILE A 259 -1.30 -9.59 21.00
CA ILE A 259 -1.46 -10.67 20.04
C ILE A 259 -1.16 -11.98 20.76
N VAL A 260 -2.07 -12.94 20.60
CA VAL A 260 -1.94 -14.33 21.06
C VAL A 260 -1.84 -15.20 19.80
N PRO A 261 -0.64 -15.72 19.47
CA PRO A 261 -0.46 -16.59 18.32
C PRO A 261 -1.46 -17.76 18.31
N GLU A 262 -1.96 -18.11 17.13
CA GLU A 262 -2.96 -19.18 16.90
C GLU A 262 -4.34 -18.92 17.51
N ARG A 263 -4.55 -17.76 18.16
CA ARG A 263 -5.80 -17.41 18.84
C ARG A 263 -6.19 -15.96 18.59
N SER A 264 -6.67 -15.68 17.38
CA SER A 264 -7.11 -14.34 17.00
C SER A 264 -8.21 -13.79 17.92
N GLU A 265 -9.14 -14.62 18.40
CA GLU A 265 -10.23 -14.18 19.30
C GLU A 265 -9.75 -13.75 20.70
N GLU A 266 -8.63 -14.30 21.19
CA GLU A 266 -8.03 -13.94 22.48
C GLU A 266 -7.09 -12.72 22.37
N SER A 267 -6.78 -12.30 21.14
CA SER A 267 -5.86 -11.18 20.87
C SER A 267 -6.56 -9.84 21.09
N LEU A 268 -6.05 -9.02 22.01
CA LEU A 268 -6.61 -7.70 22.33
C LEU A 268 -6.75 -6.83 21.07
N LEU A 269 -5.78 -6.88 20.16
CA LEU A 269 -5.82 -6.13 18.91
C LEU A 269 -7.10 -6.46 18.10
N ILE A 270 -7.38 -7.75 17.89
CA ILE A 270 -8.53 -8.23 17.11
C ILE A 270 -9.85 -7.88 17.79
N GLN A 271 -9.91 -8.03 19.12
CA GLN A 271 -11.11 -7.69 19.90
C GLN A 271 -11.48 -6.22 19.71
N ARG A 272 -10.53 -5.29 19.85
CA ARG A 272 -10.79 -3.84 19.73
C ARG A 272 -11.23 -3.44 18.33
N MET A 273 -10.73 -4.10 17.30
CA MET A 273 -11.12 -3.84 15.90
C MET A 273 -12.47 -4.44 15.52
N SER A 274 -12.89 -5.51 16.19
CA SER A 274 -14.14 -6.22 15.91
C SER A 274 -15.34 -5.68 16.69
N LEU A 275 -15.14 -4.66 17.54
CA LEU A 275 -16.22 -4.04 18.31
C LEU A 275 -17.21 -3.29 17.40
N PRO A 276 -18.52 -3.26 17.77
CA PRO A 276 -19.54 -2.52 17.01
C PRO A 276 -19.22 -1.04 16.85
N GLU A 277 -19.69 -0.45 15.75
CA GLU A 277 -19.55 0.98 15.49
C GLU A 277 -20.10 1.83 16.64
N GLY A 278 -19.24 2.68 17.21
CA GLY A 278 -19.59 3.61 18.28
C GLY A 278 -19.31 3.10 19.69
N HIS A 279 -18.77 1.88 19.83
CA HIS A 279 -18.28 1.39 21.12
C HIS A 279 -17.07 2.22 21.59
N GLU A 280 -16.99 2.54 22.89
CA GLU A 280 -15.96 3.44 23.44
C GLU A 280 -14.53 2.91 23.26
N ASP A 281 -14.36 1.60 23.35
CA ASP A 281 -13.10 0.90 23.14
C ASP A 281 -12.81 0.49 21.68
N GLN A 282 -13.70 0.82 20.73
CA GLN A 282 -13.48 0.46 19.33
C GLN A 282 -12.24 1.16 18.77
N MET A 283 -11.41 0.39 18.07
CA MET A 283 -10.24 0.91 17.36
C MET A 283 -10.36 0.63 15.85
N PRO A 284 -10.13 1.63 14.97
CA PRO A 284 -9.84 3.02 15.27
C PRO A 284 -11.06 3.78 15.85
N PRO A 285 -10.86 4.81 16.69
CA PRO A 285 -11.96 5.61 17.21
C PRO A 285 -12.60 6.40 16.07
N LEU A 286 -13.92 6.33 15.96
CA LEU A 286 -14.71 6.97 14.87
C LEU A 286 -14.47 8.48 14.73
N LEU A 287 -13.99 9.13 15.78
CA LEU A 287 -13.72 10.56 15.82
C LEU A 287 -12.36 10.95 15.21
N ASP A 288 -11.38 10.04 15.21
CA ASP A 288 -10.00 10.35 14.83
C ASP A 288 -9.52 9.60 13.59
N ALA A 289 -10.22 8.54 13.14
CA ALA A 289 -9.87 7.78 11.95
C ALA A 289 -11.07 7.06 11.31
N LYS A 290 -10.94 6.70 10.03
CA LYS A 290 -11.94 5.89 9.33
C LYS A 290 -11.99 4.47 9.95
N PRO A 291 -13.18 3.85 10.04
CA PRO A 291 -13.31 2.46 10.46
C PRO A 291 -12.43 1.53 9.63
N ILE A 292 -11.87 0.51 10.28
CA ILE A 292 -11.16 -0.55 9.58
C ILE A 292 -12.16 -1.37 8.74
N ALA A 293 -11.79 -1.71 7.51
CA ALA A 293 -12.65 -2.52 6.67
C ALA A 293 -12.76 -3.94 7.26
N PRO A 294 -13.95 -4.59 7.24
CA PRO A 294 -14.08 -5.96 7.72
C PRO A 294 -13.09 -6.93 7.07
N ALA A 295 -12.81 -6.72 5.77
CA ALA A 295 -11.81 -7.49 5.03
C ALA A 295 -10.38 -7.34 5.59
N ASP A 296 -9.98 -6.15 6.04
CA ASP A 296 -8.66 -5.95 6.67
C ASP A 296 -8.61 -6.64 8.04
N VAL A 297 -9.72 -6.64 8.80
CA VAL A 297 -9.80 -7.36 10.08
C VAL A 297 -9.64 -8.87 9.87
N GLU A 298 -10.27 -9.43 8.84
CA GLU A 298 -10.15 -10.85 8.51
C GLU A 298 -8.72 -11.24 8.08
N LEU A 299 -8.02 -10.38 7.33
CA LEU A 299 -6.61 -10.61 6.99
C LEU A 299 -5.70 -10.60 8.23
N LEU A 300 -5.96 -9.69 9.18
CA LEU A 300 -5.23 -9.64 10.45
C LEU A 300 -5.53 -10.86 11.35
N LYS A 301 -6.79 -11.31 11.41
CA LYS A 301 -7.17 -12.53 12.12
C LYS A 301 -6.43 -13.74 11.57
N TRP A 302 -6.47 -13.91 10.24
CA TRP A 302 -5.77 -14.99 9.56
C TRP A 302 -4.28 -15.00 9.88
N TRP A 303 -3.59 -13.85 9.78
CA TRP A 303 -2.17 -13.79 10.15
C TRP A 303 -1.90 -14.19 11.61
N VAL A 304 -2.77 -13.79 12.54
CA VAL A 304 -2.65 -14.19 13.95
C VAL A 304 -2.89 -15.69 14.15
N ASP A 305 -3.89 -16.24 13.47
CA ASP A 305 -4.25 -17.66 13.53
C ASP A 305 -3.14 -18.55 12.90
N GLU A 306 -2.41 -18.04 11.91
CA GLU A 306 -1.19 -18.67 11.36
C GLU A 306 0.06 -18.44 12.25
N GLY A 307 -0.14 -18.09 13.52
CA GLY A 307 0.93 -17.95 14.51
C GLY A 307 1.58 -16.57 14.60
N ALA A 308 1.01 -15.55 13.96
CA ALA A 308 1.54 -14.18 13.95
C ALA A 308 3.02 -14.08 13.55
N SER A 309 3.45 -14.96 12.63
CA SER A 309 4.85 -15.05 12.20
C SER A 309 5.25 -13.86 11.34
N PHE A 310 6.42 -13.31 11.63
CA PHE A 310 7.06 -12.27 10.79
C PHE A 310 7.85 -12.87 9.62
N GLU A 311 8.11 -14.18 9.64
CA GLU A 311 8.98 -14.87 8.67
C GLU A 311 8.18 -15.73 7.68
N LEU A 312 6.88 -15.97 7.93
CA LEU A 312 6.04 -16.79 7.07
C LEU A 312 5.88 -16.10 5.71
N THR A 313 6.33 -16.74 4.64
CA THR A 313 6.20 -16.22 3.27
C THR A 313 4.77 -16.33 2.78
N ILE A 314 4.38 -15.46 1.84
CA ILE A 314 3.05 -15.52 1.21
C ILE A 314 2.86 -16.83 0.42
N ALA A 315 3.94 -17.39 -0.12
CA ALA A 315 3.92 -18.66 -0.84
C ALA A 315 3.62 -19.85 0.09
N ASP A 316 4.21 -19.87 1.28
CA ASP A 316 4.12 -20.99 2.23
C ASP A 316 2.89 -20.89 3.15
N ALA A 317 2.28 -19.71 3.26
CA ALA A 317 1.13 -19.49 4.13
C ALA A 317 -0.12 -20.28 3.68
N PRO A 318 -0.74 -21.08 4.57
CA PRO A 318 -2.05 -21.66 4.33
C PRO A 318 -3.07 -20.54 4.05
N MET A 319 -3.78 -20.59 2.92
CA MET A 319 -4.80 -19.59 2.59
C MET A 319 -6.17 -20.25 2.42
N PRO A 320 -7.06 -20.11 3.41
CA PRO A 320 -8.44 -20.52 3.28
C PRO A 320 -9.15 -19.83 2.09
N PRO A 321 -10.20 -20.45 1.50
CA PRO A 321 -10.90 -19.90 0.34
C PRO A 321 -11.44 -18.47 0.53
N HIS A 322 -11.84 -18.13 1.77
CA HIS A 322 -12.36 -16.79 2.07
C HIS A 322 -11.26 -15.71 2.06
N ILE A 323 -10.05 -16.02 2.55
CA ILE A 323 -8.88 -15.13 2.47
C ILE A 323 -8.48 -14.89 1.03
N ARG A 324 -8.47 -15.94 0.20
CA ARG A 324 -8.24 -15.82 -1.24
C ARG A 324 -9.25 -14.88 -1.89
N THR A 325 -10.53 -15.04 -1.57
CA THR A 325 -11.59 -14.16 -2.09
C THR A 325 -11.36 -12.68 -1.71
N ILE A 326 -10.89 -12.42 -0.49
CA ILE A 326 -10.57 -11.08 -0.02
C ILE A 326 -9.38 -10.49 -0.79
N LEU A 327 -8.30 -11.25 -0.97
CA LEU A 327 -7.11 -10.81 -1.71
C LEU A 327 -7.43 -10.60 -3.20
N ASP A 328 -8.22 -11.50 -3.80
CA ASP A 328 -8.73 -11.36 -5.17
C ASP A 328 -9.54 -10.06 -5.34
N ALA A 329 -10.41 -9.74 -4.37
CA ALA A 329 -11.19 -8.50 -4.36
C ALA A 329 -10.31 -7.24 -4.23
N TYR A 330 -9.14 -7.35 -3.60
CA TYR A 330 -8.14 -6.29 -3.55
C TYR A 330 -7.28 -6.19 -4.83
N GLY A 331 -7.63 -6.94 -5.89
CA GLY A 331 -6.91 -6.92 -7.17
C GLY A 331 -5.66 -7.79 -7.18
N LEU A 332 -5.45 -8.60 -6.14
CA LEU A 332 -4.30 -9.50 -6.00
C LEU A 332 -4.61 -10.92 -6.49
N GLY A 333 -5.56 -11.06 -7.42
CA GLY A 333 -6.14 -12.34 -7.87
C GLY A 333 -5.19 -13.36 -8.48
N VAL A 334 -3.89 -13.06 -8.48
CA VAL A 334 -2.82 -13.93 -8.94
C VAL A 334 -1.69 -13.91 -7.92
N ILE A 335 -1.96 -14.32 -6.67
CA ILE A 335 -0.88 -14.80 -5.80
C ILE A 335 -0.32 -16.04 -6.49
N ARG A 336 0.78 -15.83 -7.23
CA ARG A 336 1.49 -16.91 -7.89
C ARG A 336 2.15 -17.74 -6.78
N ARG A 337 1.94 -19.05 -6.80
CA ARG A 337 2.49 -20.00 -5.81
C ARG A 337 3.39 -21.02 -6.50
N GLY A 338 4.26 -21.65 -5.71
CA GLY A 338 5.24 -22.60 -6.20
C GLY A 338 6.10 -21.97 -7.30
N ILE A 339 6.36 -22.73 -8.35
CA ILE A 339 7.20 -22.27 -9.46
C ILE A 339 6.66 -21.01 -10.14
N PHE A 340 5.34 -20.79 -10.16
CA PHE A 340 4.76 -19.65 -10.85
C PHE A 340 5.10 -18.31 -10.16
N ALA A 341 5.53 -18.34 -8.90
CA ALA A 341 6.03 -17.18 -8.16
C ALA A 341 7.41 -16.71 -8.64
N LEU A 342 8.17 -17.56 -9.31
CA LEU A 342 9.53 -17.27 -9.70
C LEU A 342 9.55 -16.32 -10.91
N ASP A 343 10.32 -15.25 -10.80
CA ASP A 343 10.57 -14.34 -11.93
C ASP A 343 11.79 -14.84 -12.71
N ILE A 344 11.53 -15.58 -13.78
CA ILE A 344 12.54 -16.18 -14.65
C ILE A 344 12.40 -15.66 -16.08
N ALA A 345 13.53 -15.50 -16.76
CA ALA A 345 13.57 -15.06 -18.15
C ALA A 345 12.81 -16.04 -19.07
N PRO A 346 12.45 -15.65 -20.30
CA PRO A 346 11.93 -16.60 -21.29
C PRO A 346 12.96 -17.70 -21.60
N PRO A 347 12.53 -18.94 -21.86
CA PRO A 347 13.42 -20.04 -22.21
C PRO A 347 14.18 -19.79 -23.52
N ASP A 348 15.41 -20.30 -23.61
CA ASP A 348 16.22 -20.21 -24.83
C ASP A 348 15.57 -21.01 -25.97
N SER A 349 15.24 -20.30 -27.05
CA SER A 349 14.60 -20.89 -28.23
C SER A 349 15.48 -21.95 -28.90
N ASN A 350 16.81 -21.80 -28.88
CA ASN A 350 17.72 -22.78 -29.48
C ASN A 350 17.72 -24.10 -28.69
N ALA A 351 17.69 -24.02 -27.36
CA ALA A 351 17.62 -25.19 -26.50
C ALA A 351 16.27 -25.92 -26.65
N MET A 352 15.17 -25.16 -26.80
CA MET A 352 13.86 -25.74 -27.12
C MET A 352 13.87 -26.45 -28.49
N GLU A 353 14.47 -25.84 -29.52
CA GLU A 353 14.59 -26.46 -30.85
C GLU A 353 15.48 -27.71 -30.85
N ALA A 354 16.54 -27.75 -30.02
CA ALA A 354 17.39 -28.92 -29.88
C ALA A 354 16.64 -30.14 -29.32
N LEU A 355 15.82 -29.96 -28.27
CA LEU A 355 14.98 -31.03 -27.73
C LEU A 355 13.91 -31.48 -28.75
N LEU A 356 13.31 -30.54 -29.49
CA LEU A 356 12.38 -30.87 -30.57
C LEU A 356 13.06 -31.70 -31.67
N ALA A 357 14.33 -31.40 -32.00
CA ALA A 357 15.12 -32.16 -32.97
C ALA A 357 15.45 -33.58 -32.49
N GLN A 358 15.55 -33.79 -31.16
CA GLN A 358 15.72 -35.10 -30.52
C GLN A 358 14.40 -35.88 -30.38
N GLY A 359 13.29 -35.35 -30.91
CA GLY A 359 11.98 -36.01 -30.91
C GLY A 359 11.13 -35.75 -29.66
N ALA A 360 11.62 -34.91 -28.73
CA ALA A 360 10.83 -34.47 -27.58
C ALA A 360 9.69 -33.54 -28.02
N ARG A 361 8.64 -33.44 -27.21
CA ARG A 361 7.66 -32.35 -27.33
C ARG A 361 7.89 -31.34 -26.24
N VAL A 362 8.09 -30.08 -26.62
CA VAL A 362 8.29 -28.97 -25.70
C VAL A 362 7.20 -27.93 -25.94
N SER A 363 6.47 -27.57 -24.89
CA SER A 363 5.42 -26.55 -24.97
C SER A 363 5.32 -25.73 -23.69
N PRO A 364 5.06 -24.41 -23.75
CA PRO A 364 4.77 -23.61 -22.56
C PRO A 364 3.54 -24.13 -21.81
N LEU A 365 3.55 -24.05 -20.48
CA LEU A 365 2.40 -24.46 -19.65
C LEU A 365 1.15 -23.61 -19.89
N SER A 366 1.34 -22.33 -20.20
CA SER A 366 0.28 -21.40 -20.57
C SER A 366 0.82 -20.29 -21.46
N ASN A 367 -0.07 -19.52 -22.08
CA ASN A 367 0.35 -18.40 -22.92
C ASN A 367 1.19 -17.39 -22.10
N GLY A 368 2.41 -17.11 -22.56
CA GLY A 368 3.35 -16.22 -21.88
C GLY A 368 4.02 -16.80 -20.61
N SER A 369 3.81 -18.09 -20.29
CA SER A 369 4.53 -18.73 -19.18
C SER A 369 5.98 -19.01 -19.55
N PRO A 370 6.95 -18.69 -18.68
CA PRO A 370 8.34 -19.09 -18.88
C PRO A 370 8.58 -20.58 -18.54
N PHE A 371 7.58 -21.27 -17.98
CA PHE A 371 7.63 -22.68 -17.65
C PHE A 371 7.13 -23.58 -18.78
N LEU A 372 7.80 -24.72 -18.92
CA LEU A 372 7.65 -25.67 -20.00
C LEU A 372 7.15 -27.03 -19.50
N SER A 373 6.31 -27.65 -20.32
CA SER A 373 6.05 -29.09 -20.30
C SER A 373 6.91 -29.75 -21.38
N VAL A 374 7.68 -30.76 -20.97
CA VAL A 374 8.55 -31.56 -21.83
C VAL A 374 8.05 -33.01 -21.81
N THR A 375 7.84 -33.60 -22.98
CA THR A 375 7.45 -35.00 -23.13
C THR A 375 8.46 -35.77 -23.96
N CYS A 376 8.99 -36.83 -23.36
CA CYS A 376 10.10 -37.68 -23.76
C CYS A 376 9.65 -39.14 -23.80
N ARG A 377 8.61 -39.43 -24.59
CA ARG A 377 8.01 -40.76 -24.65
C ARG A 377 8.62 -41.59 -25.78
N ARG A 378 8.93 -42.86 -25.52
CA ARG A 378 9.45 -43.83 -26.51
C ARG A 378 10.81 -43.43 -27.09
N ALA A 379 10.88 -43.14 -28.40
CA ALA A 379 12.12 -42.93 -29.16
C ALA A 379 12.69 -41.51 -29.04
N ALA A 380 12.13 -40.66 -28.17
CA ALA A 380 12.63 -39.33 -27.91
C ALA A 380 13.84 -39.43 -26.97
N ASP A 381 14.99 -38.92 -27.41
CA ASP A 381 16.23 -38.95 -26.62
C ASP A 381 16.42 -37.62 -25.88
N CYS A 382 15.81 -37.51 -24.70
CA CYS A 382 15.85 -36.27 -23.90
C CYS A 382 16.98 -36.24 -22.88
N PHE A 383 17.67 -37.36 -22.68
CA PHE A 383 18.66 -37.53 -21.61
C PHE A 383 20.02 -37.77 -22.26
N GLY A 384 20.97 -36.88 -22.02
CA GLY A 384 22.22 -36.82 -22.77
C GLY A 384 22.42 -35.50 -23.53
N GLU A 385 23.68 -35.17 -23.80
CA GLU A 385 24.13 -33.90 -24.45
C GLU A 385 23.77 -32.60 -23.71
N GLY A 386 23.16 -32.66 -22.53
CA GLY A 386 22.87 -31.48 -21.69
C GLY A 386 21.72 -30.60 -22.18
N ALA A 387 20.93 -31.07 -23.15
CA ALA A 387 19.80 -30.32 -23.73
C ALA A 387 18.70 -30.03 -22.69
N LEU A 388 18.41 -30.99 -21.80
CA LEU A 388 17.44 -30.82 -20.73
C LEU A 388 17.95 -29.84 -19.66
N GLY A 389 19.23 -29.94 -19.28
CA GLY A 389 19.88 -29.05 -18.33
C GLY A 389 19.94 -27.59 -18.80
N ALA A 390 20.07 -27.34 -20.12
CA ALA A 390 20.00 -26.00 -20.69
C ALA A 390 18.65 -25.30 -20.46
N LEU A 391 17.58 -26.07 -20.24
CA LEU A 391 16.25 -25.56 -19.89
C LEU A 391 15.91 -25.72 -18.40
N GLY A 392 16.89 -25.97 -17.54
CA GLY A 392 16.67 -26.40 -16.17
C GLY A 392 15.72 -25.54 -15.34
N GLN A 393 15.83 -24.22 -15.42
CA GLN A 393 14.93 -23.30 -14.69
C GLN A 393 13.49 -23.27 -15.26
N HIS A 394 13.30 -23.76 -16.48
CA HIS A 394 12.03 -23.68 -17.20
C HIS A 394 11.24 -24.99 -17.17
N VAL A 395 11.87 -26.14 -17.01
CA VAL A 395 11.15 -27.43 -17.03
C VAL A 395 10.35 -27.60 -15.74
N ALA A 396 9.02 -27.54 -15.88
CA ALA A 396 8.08 -27.71 -14.78
C ALA A 396 7.41 -29.09 -14.81
N TRP A 397 7.06 -29.57 -16.00
CA TRP A 397 6.47 -30.90 -16.19
C TRP A 397 7.36 -31.72 -17.12
N LEU A 398 7.75 -32.91 -16.69
CA LEU A 398 8.52 -33.87 -17.47
C LEU A 398 7.76 -35.21 -17.52
N ASP A 399 7.31 -35.61 -18.72
CA ASP A 399 6.80 -36.95 -18.99
C ASP A 399 7.86 -37.75 -19.74
N ALA A 400 8.56 -38.63 -19.04
CA ALA A 400 9.51 -39.59 -19.59
C ALA A 400 8.98 -41.03 -19.46
N GLY A 401 7.67 -41.23 -19.34
CA GLY A 401 7.08 -42.55 -19.27
C GLY A 401 7.27 -43.36 -20.55
N GLU A 402 7.18 -44.69 -20.47
CA GLU A 402 7.38 -45.61 -21.61
C GLU A 402 8.68 -45.33 -22.40
N SER A 403 9.73 -44.84 -21.74
CA SER A 403 11.05 -44.53 -22.33
C SER A 403 12.10 -45.52 -21.84
N ASP A 404 13.30 -45.47 -22.44
CA ASP A 404 14.45 -46.31 -22.06
C ASP A 404 15.27 -45.73 -20.89
N VAL A 405 14.71 -44.77 -20.14
CA VAL A 405 15.36 -44.15 -18.97
C VAL A 405 15.65 -45.16 -17.86
N SER A 406 16.85 -45.04 -17.29
CA SER A 406 17.38 -45.79 -16.15
C SER A 406 17.93 -44.85 -15.07
N ASP A 407 18.26 -45.37 -13.90
CA ASP A 407 18.75 -44.59 -12.76
C ASP A 407 19.98 -43.74 -13.08
N THR A 408 20.80 -44.17 -14.05
CA THR A 408 21.97 -43.38 -14.51
C THR A 408 21.59 -42.02 -15.10
N GLN A 409 20.45 -41.92 -15.79
CA GLN A 409 19.99 -40.67 -16.40
C GLN A 409 19.21 -39.79 -15.42
N LEU A 410 18.82 -40.30 -14.25
CA LEU A 410 18.14 -39.50 -13.21
C LEU A 410 19.05 -38.43 -12.60
N ALA A 411 20.37 -38.55 -12.73
CA ALA A 411 21.32 -37.55 -12.27
C ALA A 411 21.06 -36.16 -12.90
N GLU A 412 20.65 -36.13 -14.18
CA GLU A 412 20.33 -34.88 -14.90
C GLU A 412 19.06 -34.19 -14.38
N LEU A 413 18.19 -34.91 -13.65
CA LEU A 413 17.00 -34.30 -13.04
C LEU A 413 17.32 -33.35 -11.90
N SER A 414 18.51 -33.47 -11.30
CA SER A 414 18.97 -32.54 -10.27
C SER A 414 19.18 -31.12 -10.80
N ASP A 415 19.36 -30.96 -12.12
CA ASP A 415 19.47 -29.67 -12.80
C ASP A 415 18.10 -29.03 -13.12
N LEU A 416 16.99 -29.64 -12.70
CA LEU A 416 15.61 -29.16 -12.91
C LEU A 416 14.98 -28.68 -11.60
N PRO A 417 15.48 -27.59 -10.98
CA PRO A 417 15.07 -27.19 -9.64
C PRO A 417 13.58 -26.83 -9.51
N ASN A 418 12.91 -26.52 -10.63
CA ASN A 418 11.53 -26.08 -10.69
C ASN A 418 10.57 -27.19 -11.19
N LEU A 419 10.97 -28.47 -11.07
CA LEU A 419 10.14 -29.58 -11.50
C LEU A 419 8.98 -29.80 -10.52
N VAL A 420 7.75 -29.76 -11.03
CA VAL A 420 6.49 -29.96 -10.28
C VAL A 420 5.88 -31.33 -10.56
N ARG A 421 6.01 -31.81 -11.80
CA ARG A 421 5.43 -33.08 -12.23
C ARG A 421 6.46 -33.92 -12.95
N LEU A 422 6.69 -35.13 -12.45
CA LEU A 422 7.58 -36.11 -13.05
C LEU A 422 6.83 -37.42 -13.30
N ASP A 423 6.74 -37.83 -14.58
CA ASP A 423 6.24 -39.13 -14.97
C ASP A 423 7.38 -40.03 -15.48
N LEU A 424 7.62 -41.12 -14.76
CA LEU A 424 8.60 -42.16 -15.05
C LEU A 424 7.92 -43.52 -15.20
N SER A 425 6.63 -43.55 -15.54
CA SER A 425 5.89 -44.80 -15.62
C SER A 425 6.44 -45.74 -16.70
N LYS A 426 6.50 -47.04 -16.42
CA LYS A 426 6.98 -48.09 -17.34
C LYS A 426 8.40 -47.83 -17.86
N THR A 427 9.28 -47.39 -16.97
CA THR A 427 10.72 -47.22 -17.22
C THR A 427 11.52 -48.32 -16.52
N ARG A 428 12.85 -48.34 -16.72
CA ARG A 428 13.76 -49.32 -16.08
C ARG A 428 14.38 -48.78 -14.78
N ILE A 429 13.66 -47.92 -14.07
CA ILE A 429 14.10 -47.34 -12.80
C ILE A 429 14.00 -48.39 -11.69
N ASP A 430 15.12 -48.69 -11.02
CA ASP A 430 15.20 -49.59 -9.87
C ASP A 430 15.17 -48.87 -8.52
N GLY A 431 15.29 -47.53 -8.53
CA GLY A 431 15.18 -46.68 -7.35
C GLY A 431 16.51 -46.19 -6.81
N SER A 432 17.63 -46.73 -7.27
CA SER A 432 18.98 -46.28 -6.87
C SER A 432 19.27 -44.84 -7.27
N GLY A 433 18.65 -44.34 -8.34
CA GLY A 433 18.80 -42.98 -8.86
C GLY A 433 17.81 -41.96 -8.30
N LEU A 434 16.84 -42.37 -7.46
CA LEU A 434 15.89 -41.42 -6.85
C LEU A 434 16.59 -40.46 -5.85
N GLU A 435 17.82 -40.77 -5.43
CA GLU A 435 18.60 -39.88 -4.57
C GLU A 435 18.85 -38.53 -5.27
N SER A 436 18.95 -38.53 -6.60
CA SER A 436 19.15 -37.32 -7.40
C SER A 436 17.97 -36.36 -7.37
N ILE A 437 16.75 -36.83 -7.05
CA ILE A 437 15.56 -35.99 -7.01
C ILE A 437 15.16 -35.54 -5.60
N LYS A 438 15.86 -35.99 -4.54
CA LYS A 438 15.51 -35.72 -3.13
C LYS A 438 15.42 -34.23 -2.74
N ASN A 439 16.06 -33.36 -3.53
CA ASN A 439 16.12 -31.91 -3.32
C ASN A 439 15.13 -31.11 -4.18
N LEU A 440 14.25 -31.76 -4.95
CA LEU A 440 13.26 -31.08 -5.79
C LEU A 440 12.10 -30.56 -4.94
N GLN A 441 12.30 -29.36 -4.37
CA GLN A 441 11.39 -28.76 -3.39
C GLN A 441 9.99 -28.47 -3.93
N TYR A 442 9.81 -28.39 -5.24
CA TYR A 442 8.50 -28.12 -5.87
C TYR A 442 7.81 -29.37 -6.41
N LEU A 443 8.39 -30.57 -6.25
CA LEU A 443 7.85 -31.79 -6.85
C LEU A 443 6.57 -32.23 -6.13
N GLU A 444 5.43 -32.06 -6.77
CA GLU A 444 4.10 -32.39 -6.23
C GLU A 444 3.55 -33.72 -6.73
N TYR A 445 3.99 -34.16 -7.92
CA TYR A 445 3.53 -35.39 -8.56
C TYR A 445 4.71 -36.22 -9.03
N LEU A 446 4.74 -37.48 -8.60
CA LEU A 446 5.70 -38.49 -9.05
C LEU A 446 4.95 -39.77 -9.47
N ASN A 447 5.19 -40.24 -10.68
CA ASN A 447 4.62 -41.49 -11.18
C ASN A 447 5.72 -42.51 -11.50
N LEU A 448 5.76 -43.58 -10.71
CA LEU A 448 6.68 -44.73 -10.85
C LEU A 448 5.92 -46.00 -11.23
N TYR A 449 4.69 -45.87 -11.76
CA TYR A 449 3.87 -47.01 -12.17
C TYR A 449 4.64 -47.96 -13.10
N GLY A 450 4.72 -49.24 -12.75
CA GLY A 450 5.33 -50.27 -13.58
C GLY A 450 6.84 -50.15 -13.76
N SER A 451 7.55 -49.53 -12.81
CA SER A 451 9.01 -49.58 -12.71
C SER A 451 9.48 -50.66 -11.71
N ASP A 452 10.79 -50.88 -11.62
CA ASP A 452 11.41 -51.93 -10.81
C ASP A 452 11.70 -51.52 -9.35
N VAL A 453 11.19 -50.35 -8.91
CA VAL A 453 11.42 -49.78 -7.57
C VAL A 453 10.93 -50.68 -6.43
N ASP A 454 11.66 -50.68 -5.32
CA ASP A 454 11.39 -51.46 -4.11
C ASP A 454 11.27 -50.60 -2.84
N ASP A 455 11.13 -51.24 -1.68
CA ASP A 455 10.98 -50.57 -0.37
C ASP A 455 12.14 -49.63 -0.02
N ALA A 456 13.37 -49.92 -0.48
CA ALA A 456 14.53 -49.08 -0.19
C ALA A 456 14.43 -47.72 -0.89
N ALA A 457 13.80 -47.69 -2.07
CA ALA A 457 13.59 -46.49 -2.87
C ALA A 457 12.70 -45.46 -2.17
N LEU A 458 11.71 -45.89 -1.37
CA LEU A 458 10.78 -44.98 -0.68
C LEU A 458 11.44 -44.11 0.39
N SER A 459 12.48 -44.60 1.06
CA SER A 459 13.22 -43.83 2.08
C SER A 459 13.81 -42.52 1.51
N GLN A 460 14.09 -42.49 0.21
CA GLN A 460 14.66 -41.32 -0.47
C GLN A 460 13.59 -40.27 -0.82
N LEU A 461 12.31 -40.65 -0.77
CA LEU A 461 11.17 -39.76 -1.03
C LEU A 461 10.65 -39.07 0.22
N GLU A 462 11.06 -39.50 1.42
CA GLU A 462 10.65 -38.89 2.70
C GLU A 462 11.04 -37.40 2.80
N THR A 463 12.08 -36.96 2.10
CA THR A 463 12.54 -35.56 2.11
C THR A 463 11.74 -34.65 1.18
N LEU A 464 10.88 -35.21 0.30
CA LEU A 464 10.05 -34.46 -0.64
C LEU A 464 8.79 -33.98 0.05
N THR A 465 8.91 -32.92 0.84
CA THR A 465 7.82 -32.36 1.65
C THR A 465 6.64 -31.85 0.82
N SER A 466 6.88 -31.46 -0.44
CA SER A 466 5.84 -30.97 -1.36
C SER A 466 5.12 -32.08 -2.13
N LEU A 467 5.57 -33.34 -2.01
CA LEU A 467 5.02 -34.45 -2.78
C LEU A 467 3.59 -34.77 -2.33
N ALA A 468 2.62 -34.53 -3.20
CA ALA A 468 1.19 -34.68 -2.92
C ALA A 468 0.58 -35.92 -3.56
N ALA A 469 1.15 -36.41 -4.67
CA ALA A 469 0.65 -37.59 -5.38
C ALA A 469 1.81 -38.50 -5.82
N LEU A 470 1.73 -39.77 -5.40
CA LEU A 470 2.71 -40.80 -5.71
C LEU A 470 2.02 -42.04 -6.28
N TYR A 471 2.42 -42.49 -7.46
CA TYR A 471 1.86 -43.68 -8.11
C TYR A 471 2.90 -44.80 -8.13
N LEU A 472 2.57 -45.93 -7.50
CA LEU A 472 3.45 -47.09 -7.28
C LEU A 472 2.81 -48.40 -7.76
N TRP A 473 1.70 -48.35 -8.51
CA TRP A 473 1.08 -49.58 -9.01
C TRP A 473 2.07 -50.39 -9.85
N GLN A 474 2.01 -51.73 -9.77
CA GLN A 474 2.92 -52.64 -10.48
C GLN A 474 4.42 -52.41 -10.18
N THR A 475 4.77 -51.99 -8.98
CA THR A 475 6.16 -51.93 -8.48
C THR A 475 6.43 -53.07 -7.47
N ASN A 476 7.66 -53.18 -6.97
CA ASN A 476 8.07 -54.16 -5.96
C ASN A 476 7.93 -53.63 -4.51
N VAL A 477 7.24 -52.50 -4.32
CA VAL A 477 6.99 -51.87 -3.02
C VAL A 477 5.92 -52.62 -2.23
N SER A 478 6.18 -52.86 -0.94
CA SER A 478 5.27 -53.49 0.00
C SER A 478 4.29 -52.50 0.66
N ASP A 479 3.11 -53.00 1.05
CA ASP A 479 2.10 -52.19 1.78
C ASP A 479 2.63 -51.63 3.11
N ALA A 480 3.62 -52.31 3.72
CA ALA A 480 4.26 -51.86 4.95
C ALA A 480 5.11 -50.60 4.72
N ALA A 481 5.87 -50.57 3.61
CA ALA A 481 6.69 -49.40 3.26
C ALA A 481 5.80 -48.21 2.85
N VAL A 482 4.68 -48.47 2.16
CA VAL A 482 3.65 -47.45 1.87
C VAL A 482 3.10 -46.85 3.16
N SER A 483 2.69 -47.69 4.11
CA SER A 483 2.15 -47.24 5.40
C SER A 483 3.16 -46.40 6.19
N GLN A 484 4.45 -46.73 6.10
CA GLN A 484 5.52 -45.95 6.72
C GLN A 484 5.67 -44.57 6.07
N LEU A 485 5.62 -44.50 4.73
CA LEU A 485 5.72 -43.23 4.00
C LEU A 485 4.49 -42.34 4.25
N GLU A 486 3.28 -42.90 4.32
CA GLU A 486 2.07 -42.16 4.69
C GLU A 486 2.14 -41.61 6.12
N ALA A 487 2.75 -42.35 7.06
CA ALA A 487 2.97 -41.87 8.42
C ALA A 487 4.00 -40.73 8.47
N ALA A 488 5.03 -40.77 7.62
CA ALA A 488 6.05 -39.73 7.52
C ALA A 488 5.54 -38.46 6.81
N ASN A 489 4.70 -38.61 5.80
CA ASN A 489 4.07 -37.51 5.06
C ASN A 489 2.55 -37.71 4.96
N PRO A 490 1.75 -37.26 5.96
CA PRO A 490 0.30 -37.48 5.98
C PRO A 490 -0.49 -36.83 4.84
N GLN A 491 0.13 -35.93 4.06
CA GLN A 491 -0.53 -35.23 2.95
C GLN A 491 -0.37 -35.95 1.61
N ILE A 492 0.56 -36.92 1.52
CA ILE A 492 0.82 -37.64 0.27
C ILE A 492 -0.32 -38.62 -0.03
N LYS A 493 -0.82 -38.58 -1.27
CA LYS A 493 -1.78 -39.57 -1.79
C LYS A 493 -1.02 -40.63 -2.56
N ILE A 494 -0.91 -41.82 -1.97
CA ILE A 494 -0.23 -42.95 -2.59
C ILE A 494 -1.24 -43.84 -3.31
N ASN A 495 -0.96 -44.16 -4.57
CA ASN A 495 -1.76 -45.07 -5.38
C ASN A 495 -0.95 -46.32 -5.73
N THR A 496 -1.25 -47.43 -5.04
CA THR A 496 -0.67 -48.76 -5.31
C THR A 496 -1.54 -49.63 -6.21
N GLY A 497 -2.65 -49.09 -6.75
CA GLY A 497 -3.61 -49.83 -7.58
C GLY A 497 -4.42 -50.90 -6.84
N ALA A 498 -4.32 -50.99 -5.51
CA ALA A 498 -5.22 -51.81 -4.71
C ALA A 498 -6.64 -51.22 -4.79
N THR A 499 -7.58 -52.00 -5.33
CA THR A 499 -9.01 -51.71 -5.19
C THR A 499 -9.36 -51.72 -3.71
N SER A 500 -10.04 -50.68 -3.25
CA SER A 500 -10.71 -50.60 -1.95
C SER A 500 -11.17 -52.00 -1.49
N PRO A 501 -10.77 -52.49 -0.29
CA PRO A 501 -11.45 -53.65 0.27
C PRO A 501 -12.92 -53.26 0.38
N SER A 502 -13.76 -54.00 -0.33
CA SER A 502 -15.20 -53.83 -0.34
C SER A 502 -15.72 -53.53 1.06
N GLU A 503 -16.46 -52.42 1.19
CA GLU A 503 -17.47 -52.27 2.23
C GLU A 503 -18.41 -53.48 2.18
N ASN A 504 -18.11 -54.49 2.99
CA ASN A 504 -18.97 -55.62 3.34
C ASN A 504 -18.34 -56.30 4.57
N GLU A 505 -18.56 -55.71 5.74
CA GLU A 505 -19.13 -56.38 6.93
C GLU A 505 -19.42 -55.38 8.05
#